data_AF-A0A8T3ZTZ9-F1
#
_entry.id   AF-A0A8T3ZTZ9-F1
#
_cell.length_a   1.000
_cell.length_b   1.000
_cell.length_c   1.000
_cell.angle_alpha   90.00
_cell.angle_beta   90.00
_cell.angle_gamma   90.00
#
_symmetry.space_group_name_H-M   'P 1'
#
loop_
_entity.id
_entity.type
_entity.pdbx_description
1 polymer ?
#
loop_
_entity_poly.entity_id
_entity_poly.type
_entity_poly.pdbx_seq_one_letter_code
_entity_poly.pdbx_strand_id
1 'polypeptide(L)'
;MVKHINRVSKEEHSSKGSSAEDEWSHITGVGSKIEIQDAADVTDRSIFFSNKPQILSKHEEVLQKSKDIHDQILDTNQYQKFVNATLTQKMANVKTLLEKEKKFADEINCFRESPKNRVELEKINPKHITESDIKALISNLEANYSKLNEKLEHEQMVVEKTKNEIITTKRQIISLKEEMEFVIKKQQSPEVTDPTLLIKQELKRLGINDEHSERICKLIKTQEN
;
A
#
# COMPACT_ATOMS: atom_id res chain seq x y z
N MET A 1 -50.12 -16.12 43.31
CA MET A 1 -50.98 -15.94 42.12
C MET A 1 -50.39 -14.79 41.31
N VAL A 2 -50.05 -15.06 40.06
CA VAL A 2 -49.21 -14.22 39.21
C VAL A 2 -50.01 -13.06 38.60
N LYS A 3 -49.44 -11.86 38.51
CA LYS A 3 -49.89 -10.81 37.58
C LYS A 3 -48.70 -10.32 36.76
N HIS A 4 -48.66 -10.73 35.50
CA HIS A 4 -47.64 -10.36 34.52
C HIS A 4 -47.88 -8.93 34.00
N ILE A 5 -46.83 -8.13 33.90
CA ILE A 5 -46.82 -6.89 33.12
C ILE A 5 -46.62 -7.29 31.65
N ASN A 6 -47.59 -6.93 30.81
CA ASN A 6 -47.58 -7.22 29.39
C ASN A 6 -46.45 -6.48 28.66
N ARG A 7 -45.72 -7.26 27.87
CA ARG A 7 -44.65 -6.88 26.95
C ARG A 7 -45.31 -6.33 25.68
N VAL A 8 -45.15 -5.05 25.38
CA VAL A 8 -45.45 -4.50 24.04
C VAL A 8 -44.20 -4.61 23.20
N SER A 9 -44.29 -5.37 22.13
CA SER A 9 -43.26 -5.61 21.11
C SER A 9 -43.69 -4.99 19.78
N LYS A 10 -42.67 -4.72 18.95
CA LYS A 10 -42.66 -4.43 17.49
C LYS A 10 -42.73 -2.93 17.12
N GLU A 11 -41.59 -2.31 16.75
CA GLU A 11 -40.98 -2.23 15.38
C GLU A 11 -41.93 -1.50 14.41
N GLU A 12 -41.56 -0.59 13.51
CA GLU A 12 -40.33 -0.02 12.97
C GLU A 12 -40.82 1.13 12.06
N HIS A 13 -40.20 2.31 12.06
CA HIS A 13 -40.22 3.19 10.88
C HIS A 13 -39.01 4.14 10.89
N SER A 14 -38.01 3.74 10.09
CA SER A 14 -37.24 4.56 9.13
C SER A 14 -36.75 5.97 9.52
N SER A 15 -35.43 6.03 9.75
CA SER A 15 -34.48 6.94 9.08
C SER A 15 -34.95 8.32 8.59
N LYS A 16 -34.46 9.38 9.27
CA LYS A 16 -33.90 10.60 8.64
C LYS A 16 -33.33 11.56 9.69
N GLY A 17 -32.01 11.78 9.62
CA GLY A 17 -31.33 13.02 10.07
C GLY A 17 -31.50 13.43 11.53
N SER A 18 -30.90 12.70 12.47
CA SER A 18 -30.70 13.19 13.84
C SER A 18 -29.49 14.13 13.88
N SER A 19 -29.74 15.43 13.70
CA SER A 19 -28.79 16.49 14.03
C SER A 19 -28.51 16.45 15.54
N ALA A 20 -27.25 16.66 15.92
CA ALA A 20 -26.80 16.61 17.31
C ALA A 20 -27.55 17.58 18.25
N GLU A 21 -28.32 18.54 17.75
CA GLU A 21 -29.19 19.40 18.57
C GLU A 21 -30.38 18.66 19.21
N ASP A 22 -30.89 17.59 18.60
CA ASP A 22 -32.09 16.90 19.11
C ASP A 22 -31.77 15.90 20.24
N GLU A 23 -30.50 15.49 20.38
CA GLU A 23 -30.06 14.65 21.51
C GLU A 23 -30.00 15.44 22.85
N TRP A 24 -29.98 16.78 22.79
CA TRP A 24 -29.99 17.64 23.98
C TRP A 24 -31.40 18.05 24.42
N SER A 25 -32.41 17.90 23.56
CA SER A 25 -33.81 18.26 23.87
C SER A 25 -34.42 17.34 24.95
N HIS A 26 -33.88 16.14 25.12
CA HIS A 26 -34.32 15.17 26.13
C HIS A 26 -33.69 15.36 27.52
N ILE A 27 -32.64 16.19 27.65
CA ILE A 27 -31.92 16.39 28.91
C ILE A 27 -32.50 17.56 29.73
N THR A 28 -33.29 18.47 29.14
CA THR A 28 -33.92 19.59 29.86
C THR A 28 -35.22 19.24 30.60
N GLY A 29 -35.47 17.95 30.86
CA GLY A 29 -36.71 17.44 31.45
C GLY A 29 -36.60 16.87 32.87
N VAL A 30 -35.46 17.02 33.55
CA VAL A 30 -35.29 16.54 34.94
C VAL A 30 -35.67 17.61 35.96
N GLY A 31 -36.98 17.71 36.20
CA GLY A 31 -37.52 18.48 37.32
C GLY A 31 -39.02 18.32 37.36
N SER A 32 -39.51 17.34 38.11
CA SER A 32 -40.92 17.28 38.49
C SER A 32 -41.31 18.64 39.08
N LYS A 33 -42.26 19.34 38.43
CA LYS A 33 -42.93 20.52 38.98
C LYS A 33 -43.46 20.13 40.36
N ILE A 34 -42.85 20.66 41.42
CA ILE A 34 -43.44 20.60 42.74
C ILE A 34 -44.60 21.59 42.70
N GLU A 35 -45.83 21.09 42.55
CA GLU A 35 -47.03 21.89 42.78
C GLU A 35 -47.11 22.18 44.28
N ILE A 36 -46.65 23.37 44.67
CA ILE A 36 -46.81 23.87 46.03
C ILE A 36 -48.25 24.39 46.13
N GLN A 37 -49.20 23.48 46.36
CA GLN A 37 -50.51 23.82 46.89
C GLN A 37 -50.40 24.03 48.40
N ASP A 38 -49.82 25.15 48.81
CA ASP A 38 -50.12 25.82 50.08
C ASP A 38 -49.37 27.17 50.11
N ALA A 39 -49.88 28.14 49.36
CA ALA A 39 -49.54 29.54 49.58
C ALA A 39 -50.30 30.04 50.82
N ALA A 40 -49.92 29.53 51.99
CA ALA A 40 -50.37 30.09 53.25
C ALA A 40 -49.65 31.44 53.45
N ASP A 41 -50.44 32.50 53.25
CA ASP A 41 -50.28 33.88 53.72
C ASP A 41 -48.90 34.22 54.31
N VAL A 42 -48.04 34.85 53.50
CA VAL A 42 -46.74 35.35 53.94
C VAL A 42 -46.98 36.61 54.77
N THR A 43 -47.29 36.42 56.04
CA THR A 43 -47.10 37.45 57.06
C THR A 43 -45.61 37.80 57.10
N ASP A 44 -45.32 39.11 57.04
CA ASP A 44 -43.98 39.68 57.02
C ASP A 44 -42.96 38.86 57.82
N ARG A 45 -42.09 38.15 57.12
CA ARG A 45 -40.96 37.43 57.72
C ARG A 45 -39.89 38.44 58.13
N SER A 46 -40.15 39.18 59.20
CA SER A 46 -39.11 39.95 59.89
C SER A 46 -38.07 38.98 60.45
N ILE A 47 -36.91 38.87 59.80
CA ILE A 47 -35.77 38.09 60.28
C ILE A 47 -35.08 38.93 61.38
N PHE A 48 -35.37 38.59 62.64
CA PHE A 48 -34.62 39.14 63.76
C PHE A 48 -33.33 38.34 63.94
N PHE A 49 -32.19 38.95 63.64
CA PHE A 49 -30.89 38.40 64.00
C PHE A 49 -30.67 38.57 65.50
N SER A 50 -31.07 37.58 66.29
CA SER A 50 -30.62 37.49 67.68
C SER A 50 -29.19 36.95 67.68
N ASN A 51 -28.23 37.78 68.09
CA ASN A 51 -26.84 37.36 68.32
C ASN A 51 -26.68 36.50 69.61
N LYS A 52 -27.77 35.84 70.03
CA LYS A 52 -27.80 34.97 71.20
C LYS A 52 -27.60 33.54 70.70
N PRO A 53 -26.65 32.78 71.27
CA PRO A 53 -26.50 31.37 70.91
C PRO A 53 -27.85 30.68 71.13
N GLN A 54 -28.36 30.03 70.08
CA GLN A 54 -29.55 29.20 70.20
C GLN A 54 -29.16 28.00 71.06
N ILE A 55 -29.50 28.06 72.34
CA ILE A 55 -29.24 26.97 73.28
C ILE A 55 -30.25 25.87 72.92
N LEU A 56 -29.84 24.95 72.06
CA LEU A 56 -30.63 23.80 71.68
C LEU A 56 -30.86 22.94 72.93
N SER A 57 -32.09 22.44 73.09
CA SER A 57 -32.36 21.36 74.02
C SER A 57 -31.48 20.16 73.67
N LYS A 58 -31.05 19.36 74.67
CA LYS A 58 -30.26 18.13 74.44
C LYS A 58 -30.89 17.22 73.39
N HIS A 59 -32.22 17.23 73.27
CA HIS A 59 -32.96 16.47 72.25
C HIS A 59 -32.78 17.04 70.84
N GLU A 60 -32.84 18.36 70.69
CA GLU A 60 -32.64 19.05 69.40
C GLU A 60 -31.20 18.94 68.91
N GLU A 61 -30.21 18.99 69.81
CA GLU A 61 -28.81 18.79 69.46
C GLU A 61 -28.56 17.38 68.89
N VAL A 62 -29.19 16.36 69.46
CA VAL A 62 -29.13 14.98 68.95
C VAL A 62 -29.80 14.87 67.58
N LEU A 63 -30.95 15.52 67.39
CA LEU A 63 -31.68 15.51 66.13
C LEU A 63 -30.91 16.21 65.01
N GLN A 64 -30.24 17.33 65.32
CA GLN A 64 -29.38 18.03 64.37
C GLN A 64 -28.15 17.19 64.00
N LYS A 65 -27.45 16.61 64.99
CA LYS A 65 -26.33 15.69 64.71
C LYS A 65 -26.75 14.49 63.88
N SER A 66 -27.96 13.96 64.09
CA SER A 66 -28.49 12.86 63.28
C SER A 66 -28.74 13.28 61.83
N LYS A 67 -29.20 14.52 61.58
CA LYS A 67 -29.35 15.06 60.22
C LYS A 67 -28.01 15.30 59.57
N ASP A 68 -27.05 15.90 60.27
CA ASP A 68 -25.71 16.16 59.74
C ASP A 68 -24.99 14.86 59.35
N ILE A 69 -25.13 13.80 60.17
CA ILE A 69 -24.62 12.45 59.86
C ILE A 69 -25.35 11.87 58.64
N HIS A 70 -26.68 12.03 58.56
CA HIS A 70 -27.45 11.54 57.43
C HIS A 70 -27.03 12.22 56.12
N ASP A 71 -26.83 13.53 56.14
CA ASP A 71 -26.39 14.33 55.00
C ASP A 71 -24.98 13.92 54.55
N GLN A 72 -24.04 13.70 55.48
CA GLN A 72 -22.71 13.18 55.17
C GLN A 72 -22.76 11.78 54.53
N ILE A 73 -23.62 10.90 55.05
CA ILE A 73 -23.80 9.55 54.48
C ILE A 73 -24.43 9.63 53.09
N LEU A 74 -25.36 10.56 52.87
CA LEU A 74 -26.01 10.76 51.58
C LEU A 74 -25.00 11.25 50.53
N ASP A 75 -24.21 12.26 50.89
CA ASP A 75 -23.21 12.87 50.01
C ASP A 75 -22.08 11.86 49.67
N THR A 76 -21.64 11.10 50.66
CA THR A 76 -20.67 10.00 50.45
C THR A 76 -21.22 8.92 49.53
N ASN A 77 -22.49 8.54 49.67
CA ASN A 77 -23.14 7.59 48.77
C ASN A 77 -23.27 8.12 47.34
N GLN A 78 -23.57 9.40 47.17
CA GLN A 78 -23.65 10.04 45.86
C GLN A 78 -22.27 10.06 45.19
N TYR A 79 -21.22 10.43 45.94
CA TYR A 79 -19.85 10.37 45.47
C TYR A 79 -19.45 8.96 45.05
N GLN A 80 -19.76 7.95 45.87
CA GLN A 80 -19.45 6.55 45.55
C GLN A 80 -20.18 6.07 44.29
N LYS A 81 -21.45 6.45 44.11
CA LYS A 81 -22.21 6.16 42.87
C LYS A 81 -21.58 6.82 41.66
N PHE A 82 -21.18 8.09 41.77
CA PHE A 82 -20.54 8.84 40.69
C PHE A 82 -19.20 8.22 40.28
N VAL A 83 -18.35 7.87 41.26
CA VAL A 83 -17.06 7.22 41.01
C VAL A 83 -17.25 5.87 40.34
N ASN A 84 -18.19 5.06 40.83
CA ASN A 84 -18.47 3.74 40.24
C ASN A 84 -19.01 3.84 38.81
N ALA A 85 -19.89 4.81 38.53
CA ALA A 85 -20.38 5.08 37.18
C ALA A 85 -19.24 5.51 36.25
N THR A 86 -18.37 6.41 36.73
CA THR A 86 -17.20 6.89 35.98
C THR A 86 -16.22 5.75 35.70
N LEU A 87 -15.95 4.89 36.69
CA LEU A 87 -15.07 3.74 36.54
C LEU A 87 -15.63 2.75 35.50
N THR A 88 -16.93 2.49 35.56
CA THR A 88 -17.63 1.61 34.61
C THR A 88 -17.55 2.17 33.18
N GLN A 89 -17.76 3.47 33.01
CA GLN A 89 -17.63 4.14 31.70
C GLN A 89 -16.20 4.06 31.17
N LYS A 90 -15.19 4.30 32.03
CA LYS A 90 -13.77 4.17 31.62
C LYS A 90 -13.43 2.74 31.22
N MET A 91 -13.92 1.75 31.96
CA MET A 91 -13.71 0.34 31.64
C MET A 91 -14.38 -0.07 30.32
N ALA A 92 -15.59 0.44 30.06
CA ALA A 92 -16.26 0.25 28.77
C ALA A 92 -15.44 0.85 27.62
N ASN A 93 -14.92 2.07 27.78
CA ASN A 93 -14.07 2.71 26.77
C ASN A 93 -12.80 1.91 26.50
N VAL A 94 -12.11 1.41 27.54
CA VAL A 94 -10.94 0.54 27.38
C VAL A 94 -11.29 -0.72 26.60
N LYS A 95 -12.42 -1.36 26.90
CA LYS A 95 -12.87 -2.54 26.16
C LYS A 95 -13.11 -2.24 24.68
N THR A 96 -13.76 -1.11 24.37
CA THR A 96 -13.98 -0.71 22.97
C THR A 96 -12.67 -0.40 22.23
N LEU A 97 -11.67 0.17 22.91
CA LEU A 97 -10.33 0.38 22.35
C LEU A 97 -9.65 -0.95 22.03
N LEU A 98 -9.74 -1.92 22.93
CA LEU A 98 -9.17 -3.25 22.76
C LEU A 98 -9.82 -4.01 21.59
N GLU A 99 -11.15 -3.88 21.44
CA GLU A 99 -11.87 -4.43 20.28
C GLU A 99 -11.47 -3.74 18.97
N LYS A 100 -11.26 -2.42 18.97
CA LYS A 100 -10.76 -1.69 17.80
C LYS A 100 -9.33 -2.08 17.44
N GLU A 101 -8.45 -2.24 18.43
CA GLU A 101 -7.09 -2.71 18.23
C GLU A 101 -7.08 -4.12 17.64
N LYS A 102 -7.93 -5.02 18.15
CA LYS A 102 -8.08 -6.36 17.59
C LYS A 102 -8.53 -6.33 16.13
N LYS A 103 -9.57 -5.54 15.81
CA LYS A 103 -10.03 -5.37 14.41
C LYS A 103 -8.93 -4.80 13.52
N PHE A 104 -8.20 -3.80 14.01
CA PHE A 104 -7.08 -3.22 13.28
C PHE A 104 -5.95 -4.24 13.06
N ALA A 105 -5.64 -5.08 14.04
CA ALA A 105 -4.66 -6.15 13.89
C ALA A 105 -5.13 -7.21 12.88
N ASP A 106 -6.42 -7.56 12.89
CA ASP A 106 -7.03 -8.47 11.91
C ASP A 106 -6.97 -7.88 10.48
N GLU A 107 -7.30 -6.59 10.33
CA GLU A 107 -7.19 -5.84 9.05
C GLU A 107 -5.73 -5.78 8.57
N ILE A 108 -4.78 -5.47 9.46
CA ILE A 108 -3.34 -5.49 9.15
C ILE A 108 -2.87 -6.89 8.75
N ASN A 109 -3.40 -7.95 9.36
CA ASN A 109 -3.10 -9.32 8.97
C ASN A 109 -3.58 -9.62 7.54
N CYS A 110 -4.74 -9.10 7.11
CA CYS A 110 -5.18 -9.24 5.72
C CYS A 110 -4.23 -8.55 4.73
N PHE A 111 -3.58 -7.44 5.11
CA PHE A 111 -2.57 -6.78 4.27
C PHE A 111 -1.16 -7.40 4.38
N ARG A 112 -0.88 -8.12 5.47
CA ARG A 112 0.36 -8.88 5.70
C ARG A 112 0.30 -10.31 5.14
N GLU A 113 -0.68 -10.64 4.30
CA GLU A 113 -0.63 -11.80 3.41
C GLU A 113 0.44 -11.60 2.31
N SER A 114 1.65 -11.19 2.70
CA SER A 114 2.82 -11.73 2.04
C SER A 114 2.78 -13.24 2.27
N PRO A 115 2.79 -14.06 1.21
CA PRO A 115 2.78 -15.50 1.35
C PRO A 115 3.92 -15.93 2.26
N LYS A 116 3.57 -16.59 3.38
CA LYS A 116 4.54 -17.03 4.39
C LYS A 116 5.64 -17.82 3.68
N ASN A 117 6.87 -17.37 3.84
CA ASN A 117 8.02 -18.00 3.22
C ASN A 117 8.17 -19.43 3.79
N ARG A 118 8.63 -20.39 2.99
CA ARG A 118 8.76 -21.82 3.36
C ARG A 118 9.42 -22.04 4.73
N VAL A 119 10.40 -21.19 5.06
CA VAL A 119 11.15 -21.19 6.33
C VAL A 119 10.29 -20.88 7.57
N GLU A 120 9.20 -20.12 7.40
CA GLU A 120 8.27 -19.77 8.49
C GLU A 120 7.23 -20.87 8.73
N LEU A 121 6.89 -21.66 7.70
CA LEU A 121 5.97 -22.80 7.79
C LEU A 121 6.65 -24.08 8.31
N GLU A 122 7.93 -24.31 8.00
CA GLU A 122 8.71 -25.43 8.57
C GLU A 122 8.87 -25.30 10.10
N LYS A 123 8.66 -24.11 10.67
CA LYS A 123 8.63 -23.85 12.12
C LYS A 123 7.25 -24.05 12.76
N ILE A 124 6.19 -24.18 11.96
CA ILE A 124 4.83 -24.41 12.45
C ILE A 124 4.66 -25.91 12.65
N ASN A 125 4.33 -26.29 13.89
CA ASN A 125 4.14 -27.68 14.29
C ASN A 125 3.17 -28.39 13.33
N PRO A 126 3.54 -29.52 12.71
CA PRO A 126 2.76 -30.18 11.65
C PRO A 126 1.34 -30.60 12.08
N LYS A 127 1.03 -30.58 13.38
CA LYS A 127 -0.32 -30.81 13.92
C LYS A 127 -1.32 -29.67 13.67
N HIS A 128 -0.86 -28.48 13.29
CA HIS A 128 -1.71 -27.28 13.11
C HIS A 128 -1.78 -26.79 11.66
N ILE A 129 -1.23 -27.54 10.70
CA ILE A 129 -1.32 -27.21 9.27
C ILE A 129 -2.71 -27.63 8.78
N THR A 130 -3.46 -26.68 8.23
CA THR A 130 -4.77 -26.96 7.63
C THR A 130 -4.65 -27.22 6.12
N GLU A 131 -5.65 -27.87 5.53
CA GLU A 131 -5.71 -28.08 4.07
C GLU A 131 -5.67 -26.73 3.30
N SER A 132 -6.25 -25.68 3.89
CA SER A 132 -6.22 -24.34 3.33
C SER A 132 -4.79 -23.79 3.23
N ASP A 133 -3.96 -24.01 4.26
CA ASP A 133 -2.57 -23.57 4.26
C ASP A 133 -1.76 -24.27 3.17
N ILE A 134 -2.02 -25.57 2.96
CA ILE A 134 -1.37 -26.36 1.91
C ILE A 134 -1.79 -25.86 0.52
N LYS A 135 -3.08 -25.58 0.30
CA LYS A 135 -3.57 -25.03 -0.97
C LYS A 135 -2.99 -23.65 -1.26
N ALA A 136 -2.90 -22.79 -0.25
CA ALA A 136 -2.27 -21.48 -0.39
C ALA A 136 -0.78 -21.61 -0.76
N LEU A 137 -0.07 -22.57 -0.17
CA LEU A 137 1.33 -22.84 -0.50
C LEU A 137 1.48 -23.35 -1.94
N ILE A 138 0.63 -24.29 -2.37
CA ILE A 138 0.66 -24.81 -3.74
C ILE A 138 0.41 -23.68 -4.73
N SER A 139 -0.64 -22.88 -4.52
CA SER A 139 -0.96 -21.73 -5.38
C SER A 139 0.20 -20.72 -5.44
N ASN A 140 0.89 -20.51 -4.32
CA ASN A 140 2.07 -19.65 -4.30
C ASN A 140 3.24 -20.22 -5.11
N LEU A 141 3.51 -21.51 -4.96
CA LEU A 141 4.56 -22.20 -5.72
C LEU A 141 4.26 -22.20 -7.21
N GLU A 142 3.00 -22.38 -7.61
CA GLU A 142 2.55 -22.29 -9.00
C GLU A 142 2.73 -20.87 -9.56
N ALA A 143 2.35 -19.83 -8.79
CA ALA A 143 2.55 -18.45 -9.19
C ALA A 143 4.04 -18.09 -9.33
N ASN A 144 4.89 -18.56 -8.41
CA ASN A 144 6.33 -18.37 -8.50
C ASN A 144 6.94 -19.12 -9.69
N TYR A 145 6.46 -20.34 -9.94
CA TYR A 145 6.87 -21.13 -11.11
C TYR A 145 6.53 -20.39 -12.41
N SER A 146 5.31 -19.85 -12.54
CA SER A 146 4.90 -19.07 -13.72
C SER A 146 5.82 -17.87 -13.95
N LYS A 147 6.10 -17.09 -12.90
CA LYS A 147 7.02 -15.94 -12.98
C LYS A 147 8.44 -16.34 -13.38
N LEU A 148 8.94 -17.44 -12.85
CA LEU A 148 10.26 -17.97 -13.23
C LEU A 148 10.28 -18.42 -14.69
N ASN A 149 9.19 -19.04 -15.16
CA ASN A 149 9.06 -19.49 -16.54
C ASN A 149 9.02 -18.30 -17.51
N GLU A 150 8.23 -17.27 -17.22
CA GLU A 150 8.18 -16.03 -18.00
C GLU A 150 9.57 -15.36 -18.09
N LYS A 151 10.30 -15.32 -16.96
CA LYS A 151 11.67 -14.81 -16.94
C LYS A 151 12.60 -15.66 -17.81
N LEU A 152 12.48 -16.98 -17.74
CA LEU A 152 13.28 -17.90 -18.55
C LEU A 152 13.01 -17.69 -20.06
N GLU A 153 11.76 -17.56 -20.45
CA GLU A 153 11.37 -17.29 -21.85
C GLU A 153 11.92 -15.96 -22.36
N HIS A 154 11.86 -14.92 -21.53
CA HIS A 154 12.46 -13.62 -21.86
C HIS A 154 13.98 -13.74 -22.07
N GLU A 155 14.70 -14.39 -21.16
CA GLU A 155 16.15 -14.58 -21.31
C GLU A 155 16.50 -15.42 -22.55
N GLN A 156 15.72 -16.47 -22.85
CA GLN A 156 15.89 -17.26 -24.08
C GLN A 156 15.70 -16.41 -25.35
N MET A 157 14.71 -15.52 -25.36
CA MET A 157 14.49 -14.59 -26.47
C MET A 157 15.69 -13.65 -26.65
N VAL A 158 16.24 -13.11 -25.56
CA VAL A 158 17.43 -12.25 -25.58
C VAL A 158 18.64 -13.02 -26.12
N VAL A 159 18.83 -14.26 -25.69
CA VAL A 159 19.92 -15.13 -26.17
C VAL A 159 19.79 -15.39 -27.68
N GLU A 160 18.61 -15.72 -28.17
CA GLU A 160 18.41 -15.96 -29.61
C GLU A 160 18.59 -14.68 -30.43
N LYS A 161 18.15 -13.51 -29.93
CA LYS A 161 18.44 -12.21 -30.56
C LYS A 161 19.95 -11.98 -30.66
N THR A 162 20.67 -12.16 -29.56
CA THR A 162 22.13 -11.97 -29.49
C THR A 162 22.86 -12.92 -30.45
N LYS A 163 22.41 -14.17 -30.54
CA LYS A 163 22.96 -15.18 -31.45
C LYS A 163 22.75 -14.78 -32.92
N ASN A 164 21.59 -14.23 -33.27
CA ASN A 164 21.34 -13.70 -34.60
C ASN A 164 22.25 -12.51 -34.91
N GLU A 165 22.44 -11.60 -33.95
CA GLU A 165 23.39 -10.48 -34.08
C GLU A 165 24.82 -10.99 -34.34
N ILE A 166 25.30 -11.98 -33.58
CA ILE A 166 26.61 -12.62 -33.81
C ILE A 166 26.74 -13.16 -35.24
N ILE A 167 25.71 -13.85 -35.74
CA ILE A 167 25.70 -14.39 -37.10
C ILE A 167 25.77 -13.25 -38.14
N THR A 168 25.00 -12.19 -37.95
CA THR A 168 25.02 -11.03 -38.86
C THR A 168 26.37 -10.34 -38.88
N THR A 169 26.96 -10.07 -37.71
CA THR A 169 28.30 -9.47 -37.60
C THR A 169 29.36 -10.35 -38.22
N LYS A 170 29.27 -11.68 -38.05
CA LYS A 170 30.18 -12.62 -38.71
C LYS A 170 30.08 -12.55 -40.24
N ARG A 171 28.87 -12.43 -40.80
CA ARG A 171 28.68 -12.24 -42.25
C ARG A 171 29.27 -10.92 -42.73
N GLN A 172 29.07 -9.83 -41.98
CA GLN A 172 29.67 -8.53 -42.31
C GLN A 172 31.21 -8.60 -42.31
N ILE A 173 31.81 -9.27 -41.32
CA ILE A 173 33.26 -9.49 -41.27
C ILE A 173 33.74 -10.25 -42.53
N ILE A 174 33.02 -11.30 -42.94
CA ILE A 174 33.38 -12.07 -44.15
C ILE A 174 33.30 -11.17 -45.40
N SER A 175 32.20 -10.42 -45.57
CA SER A 175 32.03 -9.49 -46.69
C SER A 175 33.15 -8.44 -46.76
N LEU A 176 33.52 -7.85 -45.63
CA LEU A 176 34.60 -6.87 -45.57
C LEU A 176 35.98 -7.47 -45.87
N LYS A 177 36.21 -8.72 -45.47
CA LYS A 177 37.45 -9.44 -45.82
C LYS A 177 37.53 -9.71 -47.32
N GLU A 178 36.43 -10.12 -47.94
CA GLU A 178 36.36 -10.30 -49.39
C GLU A 178 36.57 -8.99 -50.16
N GLU A 179 35.97 -7.89 -49.69
CA GLU A 179 36.18 -6.55 -50.27
C GLU A 179 37.64 -6.09 -50.10
N MET A 180 38.23 -6.31 -48.93
CA MET A 180 39.65 -6.02 -48.68
C MET A 180 40.57 -6.80 -49.62
N GLU A 181 40.32 -8.10 -49.82
CA GLU A 181 41.07 -8.90 -50.80
C GLU A 181 40.92 -8.36 -52.23
N PHE A 182 39.71 -7.92 -52.61
CA PHE A 182 39.46 -7.32 -53.92
C PHE A 182 40.25 -6.01 -54.10
N VAL A 183 40.25 -5.13 -53.10
CA VAL A 183 41.02 -3.88 -53.12
C VAL A 183 42.51 -4.15 -53.22
N ILE A 184 43.04 -5.11 -52.45
CA ILE A 184 44.45 -5.50 -52.51
C ILE A 184 44.81 -6.02 -53.91
N LYS A 185 43.99 -6.90 -54.50
CA LYS A 185 44.22 -7.40 -55.87
C LYS A 185 44.19 -6.29 -56.90
N LYS A 186 43.31 -5.30 -56.75
CA LYS A 186 43.25 -4.12 -57.62
C LYS A 186 44.49 -3.24 -57.48
N GLN A 187 44.98 -3.02 -56.26
CA GLN A 187 46.22 -2.26 -56.01
C GLN A 187 47.49 -2.99 -56.45
N GLN A 188 47.48 -4.33 -56.41
CA GLN A 188 48.59 -5.18 -56.87
C GLN A 188 48.57 -5.43 -58.38
N SER A 189 47.50 -5.08 -59.09
CA SER A 189 47.54 -5.04 -60.54
C SER A 189 48.55 -3.95 -60.95
N PRO A 190 49.63 -4.30 -61.66
CA PRO A 190 50.66 -3.33 -61.96
C PRO A 190 50.07 -2.22 -62.82
N GLU A 191 50.13 -0.97 -62.34
CA GLU A 191 50.13 0.18 -63.25
C GLU A 191 51.23 -0.09 -64.28
N VAL A 192 50.84 -0.25 -65.54
CA VAL A 192 51.77 -0.43 -66.66
C VAL A 192 52.64 0.82 -66.72
N THR A 193 53.80 0.75 -66.09
CA THR A 193 54.70 1.90 -65.86
C THR A 193 55.47 2.29 -67.14
N ASP A 194 55.47 1.41 -68.15
CA ASP A 194 56.09 1.68 -69.46
C ASP A 194 54.99 2.09 -70.47
N PRO A 195 54.95 3.36 -70.91
CA PRO A 195 53.98 3.83 -71.90
C PRO A 195 54.05 3.04 -73.22
N THR A 196 55.20 2.46 -73.53
CA THR A 196 55.39 1.59 -74.71
C THR A 196 54.61 0.29 -74.60
N LEU A 197 54.51 -0.29 -73.39
CA LEU A 197 53.77 -1.52 -73.14
C LEU A 197 52.25 -1.27 -73.19
N LEU A 198 51.80 -0.10 -72.73
CA LEU A 198 50.41 0.32 -72.80
C LEU A 198 49.97 0.50 -74.26
N ILE A 199 50.80 1.15 -75.07
CA ILE A 199 50.57 1.29 -76.52
C ILE A 199 50.56 -0.09 -77.19
N LYS A 200 51.50 -0.98 -76.86
CA LYS A 200 51.54 -2.35 -77.43
C LYS A 200 50.26 -3.13 -77.09
N GLN A 201 49.75 -3.00 -75.87
CA GLN A 201 48.53 -3.67 -75.42
C GLN A 201 47.27 -3.12 -76.13
N GLU A 202 47.18 -1.80 -76.33
CA GLU A 202 46.09 -1.18 -77.09
C GLU A 202 46.14 -1.50 -78.59
N LEU A 203 47.33 -1.51 -79.21
CA LEU A 203 47.49 -1.91 -80.62
C LEU A 203 47.06 -3.38 -80.84
N LYS A 204 47.36 -4.26 -79.89
CA LYS A 204 46.91 -5.64 -79.90
C LYS A 204 45.39 -5.76 -79.72
N ARG A 205 44.78 -4.93 -78.87
CA ARG A 205 43.31 -4.84 -78.71
C ARG A 205 42.61 -4.38 -80.00
N LEU A 206 43.27 -3.51 -80.78
CA LEU A 206 42.80 -3.04 -82.09
C LEU A 206 43.05 -4.05 -83.23
N GLY A 207 43.58 -5.24 -82.92
CA GLY A 207 43.79 -6.31 -83.90
C GLY A 207 45.00 -6.10 -84.81
N ILE A 208 45.94 -5.23 -84.44
CA ILE A 208 47.16 -4.99 -85.20
C ILE A 208 48.16 -6.10 -84.86
N ASN A 209 48.68 -6.78 -85.90
CA ASN A 209 49.65 -7.87 -85.74
C ASN A 209 50.88 -7.44 -84.93
N ASP A 210 51.42 -8.39 -84.14
CA ASP A 210 52.51 -8.13 -83.20
C ASP A 210 53.75 -7.52 -83.90
N GLU A 211 54.06 -7.90 -85.16
CA GLU A 211 55.16 -7.29 -85.95
C GLU A 211 54.97 -5.80 -86.25
N HIS A 212 53.75 -5.37 -86.59
CA HIS A 212 53.45 -3.97 -86.86
C HIS A 212 53.43 -3.15 -85.57
N SER A 213 52.94 -3.74 -84.47
CA SER A 213 52.96 -3.11 -83.15
C SER A 213 54.38 -2.82 -82.68
N GLU A 214 55.32 -3.74 -82.89
CA GLU A 214 56.73 -3.56 -82.50
C GLU A 214 57.43 -2.51 -83.35
N ARG A 215 57.08 -2.40 -84.63
CA ARG A 215 57.62 -1.35 -85.51
C ARG A 215 57.16 0.03 -85.07
N ILE A 216 55.89 0.19 -84.69
CA ILE A 216 55.33 1.45 -84.17
C ILE A 216 56.01 1.81 -82.84
N CYS A 217 56.11 0.86 -81.90
CA CYS A 217 56.77 1.10 -80.62
C CYS A 217 58.27 1.44 -80.78
N LYS A 218 58.97 0.83 -81.74
CA LYS A 218 60.37 1.18 -82.07
C LYS A 218 60.47 2.60 -82.64
N LEU A 219 59.58 2.99 -83.56
CA LEU A 219 59.56 4.33 -84.14
C LEU A 219 59.34 5.41 -83.08
N ILE A 220 58.42 5.19 -82.14
CA ILE A 220 58.17 6.10 -81.01
C ILE A 220 59.44 6.28 -80.17
N LYS A 221 60.11 5.18 -79.80
CA LYS A 221 61.40 5.22 -79.07
C LYS A 221 62.55 5.88 -79.85
N THR A 222 62.46 5.93 -81.18
CA THR A 222 63.48 6.57 -82.03
C THR A 222 63.25 8.07 -82.17
N GLN A 223 62.04 8.57 -81.90
CA GLN A 223 61.71 10.00 -81.92
C GLN A 223 61.87 10.69 -80.55
N GLU A 224 62.06 9.92 -79.48
CA GLU A 224 62.33 10.42 -78.13
C GLU A 224 63.84 10.63 -77.83
N ASN A 225 64.74 10.29 -78.77
CA ASN A 225 66.18 10.64 -78.77
C ASN A 225 66.48 11.67 -79.87
#